data_AF-A0A0F9H5M2-F1
#
_entry.id   AF-A0A0F9H5M2-F1
#
_cell.length_a   1.000
_cell.length_b   1.000
_cell.length_c   1.000
_cell.angle_alpha   90.00
_cell.angle_beta   90.00
_cell.angle_gamma   90.00
#
_symmetry.space_group_name_H-M   'P 1'
#
loop_
_entity.id
_entity.type
_entity.pdbx_description
1 polymer ?
#
loop_
_entity_poly.entity_id
_entity_poly.type
_entity_poly.pdbx_seq_one_letter_code
_entity_poly.pdbx_strand_id
1 'polypeptide(L)' 'MPDITTISLQDLKKDRRESLEDIKVCATALLSGINSYSTGSVIERMEKNVGFVKTIDLELNRRKEAP' A
#
# COMPACT_ATOMS: atom_id res chain seq x y z
N MET A 1 14.75 1.97 -2.67
CA MET A 1 13.58 2.04 -1.77
C MET A 1 14.09 2.53 -0.43
N PRO A 2 13.51 3.58 0.17
CA PRO A 2 13.94 4.02 1.50
C PRO A 2 13.82 2.85 2.49
N ASP A 3 14.75 2.77 3.43
CA ASP A 3 14.73 1.75 4.48
C ASP A 3 13.50 1.98 5.36
N ILE A 4 12.57 1.02 5.38
CA ILE A 4 11.30 1.13 6.10
C ILE A 4 11.50 1.34 7.61
N THR A 5 12.63 0.88 8.16
CA THR A 5 12.96 1.05 9.58
C THR A 5 13.29 2.51 9.94
N THR A 6 13.69 3.31 8.95
CA THR A 6 14.01 4.75 9.12
C THR A 6 12.81 5.67 8.90
N ILE A 7 11.71 5.17 8.33
CA ILE A 7 10.50 5.96 8.08
C ILE A 7 9.81 6.26 9.41
N SER A 8 9.31 7.49 9.58
CA SER A 8 8.63 7.89 10.80
C SER A 8 7.33 7.10 11.01
N LEU A 9 6.89 6.95 12.26
CA LEU A 9 5.62 6.26 12.55
C LEU A 9 4.42 6.97 11.88
N GLN A 10 4.47 8.30 11.78
CA GLN A 10 3.42 9.09 11.14
C GLN A 10 3.38 8.84 9.63
N ASP A 11 4.54 8.83 8.98
CA ASP A 11 4.64 8.55 7.54
C ASP A 11 4.23 7.11 7.22
N LEU A 12 4.65 6.12 8.02
CA LEU A 12 4.18 4.74 7.85
C LEU A 12 2.64 4.62 7.92
N LYS A 13 2.01 5.31 8.88
CA LYS A 13 0.54 5.31 9.00
C LYS A 13 -0.13 6.00 7.83
N LYS A 14 0.47 7.09 7.33
CA LYS A 14 -0.01 7.83 6.16
C LYS A 14 0.10 6.95 4.91
N ASP A 15 1.25 6.37 4.63
CA ASP A 15 1.51 5.52 3.47
C ASP A 15 0.61 4.28 3.47
N ARG A 16 0.37 3.69 4.65
CA ARG A 16 -0.60 2.60 4.81
C ARG A 16 -2.00 3.02 4.40
N ARG A 17 -2.47 4.17 4.89
CA ARG A 17 -3.80 4.70 4.57
C ARG A 17 -3.92 4.97 3.07
N GLU A 18 -2.91 5.61 2.49
CA GLU A 18 -2.89 5.93 1.05
C GLU A 18 -2.89 4.67 0.19
N SER A 19 -2.08 3.66 0.55
CA SER A 19 -2.07 2.37 -0.14
C SER A 19 -3.43 1.65 -0.06
N LEU A 20 -4.11 1.72 1.09
CA LEU A 20 -5.46 1.15 1.26
C LEU A 20 -6.51 1.86 0.41
N GLU A 21 -6.46 3.18 0.31
CA GLU A 21 -7.36 3.93 -0.57
C GLU A 21 -7.09 3.60 -2.04
N ASP A 22 -5.82 3.50 -2.44
CA ASP A 22 -5.44 3.11 -3.81
C ASP A 22 -5.95 1.70 -4.16
N ILE A 23 -5.90 0.75 -3.22
CA ILE A 23 -6.49 -0.59 -3.40
C ILE A 23 -8.00 -0.51 -3.65
N LYS A 24 -8.73 0.32 -2.88
CA LYS A 24 -10.18 0.51 -3.09
C LYS A 24 -10.47 1.09 -4.46
N VAL A 25 -9.71 2.11 -4.87
CA VAL A 25 -9.86 2.73 -6.20
C VAL A 25 -9.60 1.70 -7.31
N CYS A 26 -8.54 0.90 -7.19
CA CYS A 26 -8.24 -0.15 -8.16
C CYS A 26 -9.35 -1.22 -8.20
N ALA A 27 -9.87 -1.63 -7.04
CA ALA A 27 -10.98 -2.58 -6.98
C ALA A 27 -12.25 -2.04 -7.65
N THR A 28 -12.61 -0.78 -7.41
CA THR A 28 -13.74 -0.12 -8.09
C THR A 28 -13.52 -0.03 -9.60
N ALA A 29 -12.30 0.28 -10.04
CA ALA A 29 -11.96 0.34 -11.46
C ALA A 29 -12.12 -1.04 -12.14
N LEU A 30 -11.59 -2.10 -11.53
CA LEU A 30 -11.72 -3.48 -12.04
C LEU A 30 -13.19 -3.93 -12.11
N LEU A 31 -13.99 -3.63 -11.08
CA LEU A 31 -15.43 -3.89 -11.10
C LEU A 31 -16.17 -3.13 -12.22
N SER A 32 -15.63 -1.99 -12.65
CA SER A 32 -16.16 -1.18 -13.75
C SER A 32 -15.62 -1.62 -15.12
N GLY A 33 -14.85 -2.71 -15.19
CA GLY A 33 -14.24 -3.21 -16.42
C GLY A 33 -12.98 -2.44 -16.86
N ILE A 34 -12.44 -1.55 -16.02
CA ILE A 34 -11.23 -0.80 -16.29
C ILE A 34 -10.02 -1.61 -15.82
N ASN A 35 -9.30 -2.22 -16.77
CA ASN A 35 -8.18 -3.12 -16.49
C ASN A 35 -6.81 -2.47 -16.63
N SER A 36 -6.72 -1.31 -17.30
CA SER A 36 -5.46 -0.61 -17.56
C SER A 36 -5.61 0.90 -17.43
N TYR A 37 -4.47 1.57 -17.24
CA TYR A 37 -4.31 3.03 -17.27
C TYR A 37 -3.07 3.37 -18.10
N SER A 38 -2.81 4.66 -18.29
CA SER A 38 -1.77 5.17 -19.22
C SER A 38 -0.38 4.57 -19.03
N THR A 39 -0.06 4.05 -17.84
CA THR A 39 1.28 3.54 -17.52
C THR A 39 1.29 2.11 -16.99
N GLY A 40 0.20 1.35 -17.09
CA GLY A 40 0.22 -0.05 -16.66
C GLY A 40 -1.15 -0.67 -16.36
N SER A 41 -1.09 -1.80 -15.66
CA SER A 41 -2.25 -2.61 -15.32
C SER A 41 -2.83 -2.25 -13.95
N VAL A 42 -4.17 -2.17 -13.87
CA VAL A 42 -4.86 -1.87 -12.61
C VAL A 42 -4.67 -3.00 -11.60
N ILE A 43 -4.64 -4.26 -12.04
CA ILE A 43 -4.40 -5.41 -11.15
C ILE A 43 -2.98 -5.37 -10.58
N GLU A 44 -1.97 -5.06 -11.40
CA GLU A 44 -0.58 -4.96 -10.92
C GLU A 44 -0.40 -3.82 -9.91
N ARG A 45 -1.07 -2.69 -10.14
CA ARG A 45 -1.08 -1.56 -9.19
C ARG A 45 -1.75 -1.96 -7.87
N MET A 46 -2.86 -2.69 -7.93
CA MET A 46 -3.55 -3.19 -6.75
C MET A 46 -2.66 -4.15 -5.94
N GLU A 47 -2.07 -5.14 -6.61
CA GLU A 47 -1.17 -6.13 -5.98
C GLU A 47 0.04 -5.47 -5.33
N LYS A 48 0.64 -4.47 -6.01
CA LYS A 48 1.76 -3.70 -5.45
C LYS A 48 1.38 -2.96 -4.18
N ASN A 49 0.22 -2.29 -4.17
CA ASN A 49 -0.27 -1.60 -2.98
C ASN A 49 -0.60 -2.58 -1.83
N VAL A 50 -1.13 -3.77 -2.13
CA VAL A 50 -1.31 -4.84 -1.13
C VAL A 50 0.04 -5.24 -0.53
N GLY A 51 1.07 -5.38 -1.37
CA GLY A 51 2.44 -5.62 -0.92
C GLY A 51 2.95 -4.55 0.05
N PHE A 52 2.75 -3.27 -0.29
CA PHE A 52 3.12 -2.15 0.58
C PHE A 52 2.41 -2.19 1.93
N VAL A 53 1.09 -2.40 1.95
CA VAL A 53 0.32 -2.51 3.19
C VAL A 53 0.87 -3.64 4.06
N LYS A 54 1.17 -4.80 3.49
CA LYS A 54 1.73 -5.94 4.23
C LYS A 54 3.09 -5.60 4.85
N THR A 55 3.99 -4.99 4.09
CA THR A 55 5.32 -4.59 4.59
C THR A 55 5.20 -3.53 5.70
N ILE A 56 4.32 -2.54 5.54
CA ILE A 56 4.09 -1.51 6.55
C ILE A 56 3.46 -2.12 7.81
N ASP A 57 2.49 -3.03 7.68
CA ASP A 57 1.87 -3.69 8.83
C ASP A 57 2.86 -4.51 9.64
N LEU A 58 3.79 -5.21 8.98
CA LEU A 58 4.88 -5.92 9.65
C LEU A 58 5.77 -4.96 10.45
N GLU A 59 6.17 -3.82 9.88
CA GLU A 59 7.01 -2.85 10.59
C GLU A 59 6.26 -2.16 11.74
N LEU A 60 5.00 -1.80 11.54
CA LEU A 60 4.17 -1.21 12.60
C LEU A 60 3.99 -2.17 13.77
N ASN A 61 3.82 -3.47 13.51
CA ASN A 61 3.72 -4.48 14.56
C ASN A 61 5.07 -4.69 15.26
N ARG A 62 6.18 -4.78 14.51
CA ARG A 62 7.53 -4.85 15.07
C ARG A 62 7.81 -3.69 16.05
N ARG A 63 7.37 -2.48 15.73
CA ARG A 63 7.52 -1.30 16.60
C ARG A 63 6.60 -1.32 17.83
N LYS A 64 5.44 -1.97 17.76
CA LYS A 64 4.54 -2.13 18.93
C LYS A 64 5.09 -3.14 19.94
N GLU A 65 5.81 -4.15 19.43
CA GLU A 65 6.43 -5.20 20.25
C GLU A 65 7.84 -4.82 20.74
N ALA A 66 8.44 -3.75 20.20
CA ALA A 66 9.70 -3.21 20.68
C ALA A 66 9.47 -2.41 21.98
N PRO A 67 10.03 -2.84 23.12
CA PRO A 67 9.87 -2.16 24.42
C PRO A 67 10.55 -0.80 24.48
#